data_AF-A0A7V9RKJ3-F1
#
_entry.id   AF-A0A7V9RKJ3-F1
#
_cell.length_a   1.000
_cell.length_b   1.000
_cell.length_c   1.000
_cell.angle_alpha   90.00
_cell.angle_beta   90.00
_cell.angle_gamma   90.00
#
_symmetry.space_group_name_H-M   'P 1'
#
loop_
_entity.id
_entity.type
_entity.pdbx_description
1 polymer ?
#
loop_
_entity_poly.entity_id
_entity_poly.type
_entity_poly.pdbx_seq_one_letter_code
_entity_poly.pdbx_strand_id
1 'polypeptide(L)'
;AFNSFLTEAGQVQFLVNGVVVFGNNRGLNPADFPMAADVINNNNPPAGVRARFETTVRNEPVNLMKYIINNDRPWTDIVSGKYTVVNAVTAPLLGAQVQGTFMDPTNDTEFLPAVIPEARMGGNREHAGVLAMHSILDRFPSTDTNRNRHRVSEMMKRFEGVYIPQLASRPIEDGQFRVTVMDNPGCAVCHDIMDPIASAWQNWSPNNRFRPNGMGATAHALPNVYMSTNYMNDAKGGEFYQMGDKWFRDGKAPAYGTATMPNAYDNPRAVEWLGDQMAADARFATGAVGFFHKVLFHRDPLQAPVDTTGPDADARLAAYNAQQEEFKEIAARFKASGYKVKDLLVDLMLSKEARASGLSEPVSAQRAASLGALGSGHLLSTSRLNNKFIGVLGSGYVGFNNPFAGAGLAFGAFDGVQQKTPQTDFTTNQVTTLDGALLRNSCRWTAEDFAKAPPARLLFSNVTMTDTPATQAGKDKVLANIVYLHEHLWNQRVTTTDAEVQRTLQLLEAVYNDRMTASARPTTCQLNDGNDASGMGRAWAAVVMYMTADPAFTTF
;
A
#
# COMPACT_ATOMS: atom_id res chain seq x y z
N ALA A 1 -4.15 15.69 -0.09
CA ALA A 1 -4.73 14.42 0.40
C ALA A 1 -4.54 13.26 -0.58
N PHE A 2 -5.11 13.30 -1.79
CA PHE A 2 -5.11 12.15 -2.71
C PHE A 2 -3.72 11.59 -3.09
N ASN A 3 -2.75 12.45 -3.43
CA ASN A 3 -1.36 11.99 -3.69
C ASN A 3 -0.69 11.32 -2.47
N SER A 4 -1.05 11.72 -1.25
CA SER A 4 -0.57 11.07 -0.02
C SER A 4 -1.15 9.67 0.09
N PHE A 5 -2.45 9.51 -0.17
CA PHE A 5 -3.11 8.20 -0.23
C PHE A 5 -2.46 7.30 -1.30
N LEU A 6 -2.17 7.82 -2.50
CA LEU A 6 -1.47 7.02 -3.53
C LEU A 6 -0.04 6.65 -3.11
N THR A 7 0.65 7.50 -2.36
CA THR A 7 1.96 7.15 -1.80
C THR A 7 1.85 5.98 -0.83
N GLU A 8 0.89 6.05 0.10
CA GLU A 8 0.61 4.97 1.05
C GLU A 8 0.23 3.68 0.30
N ALA A 9 -0.67 3.76 -0.68
CA ALA A 9 -1.12 2.63 -1.48
C ALA A 9 0.07 1.90 -2.12
N GLY A 10 0.96 2.65 -2.76
CA GLY A 10 2.12 2.10 -3.43
C GLY A 10 3.13 1.52 -2.45
N GLN A 11 3.29 2.12 -1.27
CA GLN A 11 4.15 1.57 -0.22
C GLN A 11 3.60 0.26 0.33
N VAL A 12 2.31 0.19 0.65
CA VAL A 12 1.64 -1.02 1.17
C VAL A 12 1.77 -2.18 0.18
N GLN A 13 1.63 -1.87 -1.11
CA GLN A 13 1.61 -2.89 -2.15
C GLN A 13 3.03 -3.27 -2.59
N PHE A 14 3.88 -2.30 -2.91
CA PHE A 14 5.18 -2.55 -3.52
C PHE A 14 6.34 -2.61 -2.51
N LEU A 15 6.13 -2.19 -1.26
CA LEU A 15 7.11 -2.28 -0.17
C LEU A 15 8.46 -1.61 -0.51
N VAL A 16 8.40 -0.46 -1.17
CA VAL A 16 9.56 0.16 -1.81
C VAL A 16 10.64 0.64 -0.83
N ASN A 17 10.31 0.84 0.44
CA ASN A 17 11.32 1.12 1.47
C ASN A 17 12.34 -0.02 1.65
N GLY A 18 11.99 -1.26 1.27
CA GLY A 18 12.89 -2.41 1.28
C GLY A 18 13.85 -2.50 0.10
N VAL A 19 13.77 -1.59 -0.87
CA VAL A 19 14.55 -1.64 -2.12
C VAL A 19 16.00 -1.21 -1.89
N VAL A 20 16.92 -1.94 -2.48
CA VAL A 20 18.34 -1.59 -2.58
C VAL A 20 18.60 -0.94 -3.93
N VAL A 21 18.91 0.36 -3.92
CA VAL A 21 19.26 1.09 -5.15
C VAL A 21 20.76 0.97 -5.47
N PHE A 22 21.62 1.00 -4.45
CA PHE A 22 23.07 0.95 -4.59
C PHE A 22 23.68 -0.24 -3.84
N GLY A 23 24.69 -0.89 -4.43
CA GLY A 23 25.50 -1.91 -3.75
C GLY A 23 24.83 -3.28 -3.59
N ASN A 24 25.36 -4.09 -2.67
CA ASN A 24 24.89 -5.44 -2.29
C ASN A 24 24.68 -6.44 -3.44
N ASN A 25 25.43 -6.31 -4.54
CA ASN A 25 25.28 -7.14 -5.73
C ASN A 25 23.84 -7.21 -6.30
N ARG A 26 22.94 -6.30 -5.91
CA ARG A 26 21.54 -6.26 -6.37
C ARG A 26 21.08 -4.87 -6.77
N GLY A 27 21.79 -3.82 -6.35
CA GLY A 27 21.57 -2.45 -6.79
C GLY A 27 21.97 -2.22 -8.26
N LEU A 28 21.69 -1.02 -8.76
CA LEU A 28 22.04 -0.60 -10.12
C LEU A 28 23.55 -0.71 -10.36
N ASN A 29 23.92 -1.12 -11.57
CA ASN A 29 25.31 -1.31 -11.96
C ASN A 29 25.77 -0.20 -12.92
N PRO A 30 26.94 0.42 -12.70
CA PRO A 30 27.43 1.50 -13.58
C PRO A 30 27.72 1.03 -15.01
N ALA A 31 28.00 -0.26 -15.22
CA ALA A 31 28.18 -0.80 -16.57
C ALA A 31 26.85 -0.93 -17.34
N ASP A 32 25.71 -1.02 -16.63
CA ASP A 32 24.37 -1.01 -17.23
C ASP A 32 23.90 0.46 -17.43
N PHE A 33 24.28 1.35 -16.51
CA PHE A 33 23.90 2.77 -16.50
C PHE A 33 25.13 3.70 -16.42
N PRO A 34 25.89 3.84 -17.52
CA PRO A 34 27.14 4.61 -17.50
C PRO A 34 26.93 6.09 -17.17
N MET A 35 25.80 6.69 -17.57
CA MET A 35 25.47 8.08 -17.25
C MET A 35 25.16 8.29 -15.75
N ALA A 36 24.82 7.22 -15.02
CA ALA A 36 24.62 7.24 -13.58
C ALA A 36 25.87 6.77 -12.81
N ALA A 37 27.01 6.52 -13.46
CA ALA A 37 28.15 5.87 -12.80
C ALA A 37 28.65 6.63 -11.57
N ASP A 38 28.78 7.96 -11.62
CA ASP A 38 29.21 8.76 -10.47
C ASP A 38 28.17 8.73 -9.34
N VAL A 39 26.89 8.78 -9.71
CA VAL A 39 25.77 8.68 -8.77
C VAL A 39 25.70 7.29 -8.14
N ILE A 40 26.01 6.21 -8.86
CA ILE A 40 26.01 4.82 -8.36
C ILE A 40 27.24 4.56 -7.48
N ASN A 41 28.43 4.93 -7.94
CA ASN A 41 29.70 4.69 -7.27
C ASN A 41 30.01 5.69 -6.14
N ASN A 42 29.17 6.71 -5.96
CA ASN A 42 29.40 7.80 -5.01
C ASN A 42 30.68 8.59 -5.33
N ASN A 43 31.00 8.74 -6.61
CA ASN A 43 32.19 9.43 -7.09
C ASN A 43 31.90 10.93 -7.26
N ASN A 44 31.77 11.64 -6.13
CA ASN A 44 31.53 13.08 -6.09
C ASN A 44 30.31 13.57 -6.92
N PRO A 45 29.11 12.97 -6.77
CA PRO A 45 27.92 13.45 -7.46
C PRO A 45 27.54 14.86 -6.95
N PRO A 46 26.88 15.71 -7.77
CA PRO A 46 26.42 17.01 -7.32
C PRO A 46 25.57 16.90 -6.05
N ALA A 47 25.64 17.94 -5.19
CA ALA A 47 24.99 17.93 -3.89
C ALA A 47 23.49 17.58 -3.99
N GLY A 48 23.05 16.61 -3.19
CA GLY A 48 21.66 16.15 -3.14
C GLY A 48 21.20 15.25 -4.30
N VAL A 49 21.91 15.21 -5.44
CA VAL A 49 21.49 14.42 -6.62
C VAL A 49 21.41 12.93 -6.31
N ARG A 50 22.39 12.38 -5.59
CA ARG A 50 22.39 10.95 -5.23
C ARG A 50 21.16 10.56 -4.40
N ALA A 51 20.78 11.37 -3.42
CA ALA A 51 19.62 11.11 -2.56
C ALA A 51 18.29 11.24 -3.33
N ARG A 52 18.18 12.25 -4.23
CA ARG A 52 17.01 12.43 -5.11
C ARG A 52 16.86 11.28 -6.11
N PHE A 53 17.97 10.84 -6.70
CA PHE A 53 18.02 9.68 -7.59
C PHE A 53 17.62 8.41 -6.85
N GLU A 54 18.19 8.16 -5.66
CA GLU A 54 17.80 7.01 -4.83
C GLU A 54 16.32 7.00 -4.51
N THR A 55 15.79 8.14 -4.04
CA THR A 55 14.36 8.28 -3.72
C THR A 55 13.49 7.98 -4.94
N THR A 56 13.89 8.46 -6.11
CA THR A 56 13.12 8.28 -7.34
C THR A 56 13.14 6.83 -7.81
N VAL A 57 14.33 6.20 -7.88
CA VAL A 57 14.48 4.79 -8.30
C VAL A 57 13.78 3.85 -7.32
N ARG A 58 13.91 4.12 -6.01
CA ARG A 58 13.20 3.36 -4.98
C ARG A 58 11.69 3.36 -5.22
N ASN A 59 11.12 4.53 -5.54
CA ASN A 59 9.68 4.73 -5.69
C ASN A 59 9.16 4.52 -7.13
N GLU A 60 9.94 3.93 -8.05
CA GLU A 60 9.53 3.65 -9.45
C GLU A 60 8.05 3.21 -9.61
N PRO A 61 7.56 2.16 -8.91
CA PRO A 61 6.20 1.64 -9.08
C PRO A 61 5.14 2.57 -8.46
N VAL A 62 5.50 3.30 -7.40
CA VAL A 62 4.64 4.32 -6.80
C VAL A 62 4.45 5.49 -7.77
N ASN A 63 5.54 5.90 -8.43
CA ASN A 63 5.54 7.01 -9.38
C ASN A 63 4.75 6.63 -10.65
N LEU A 64 4.92 5.42 -11.18
CA LEU A 64 4.13 4.93 -12.31
C LEU A 64 2.65 4.81 -11.95
N MET A 65 2.33 4.25 -10.79
CA MET A 65 0.94 4.16 -10.32
C MET A 65 0.30 5.56 -10.22
N LYS A 66 0.99 6.52 -9.61
CA LYS A 66 0.52 7.92 -9.55
C LYS A 66 0.34 8.52 -10.94
N TYR A 67 1.28 8.29 -11.85
CA TYR A 67 1.19 8.77 -13.21
C TYR A 67 -0.05 8.20 -13.93
N ILE A 68 -0.29 6.89 -13.83
CA ILE A 68 -1.47 6.24 -14.42
C ILE A 68 -2.75 6.84 -13.86
N ILE A 69 -2.87 6.93 -12.53
CA ILE A 69 -4.10 7.36 -11.86
C ILE A 69 -4.37 8.85 -12.08
N ASN A 70 -3.35 9.70 -11.98
CA ASN A 70 -3.54 11.15 -12.11
C ASN A 70 -3.90 11.56 -13.55
N ASN A 71 -3.44 10.79 -14.55
CA ASN A 71 -3.74 11.04 -15.96
C ASN A 71 -4.90 10.18 -16.50
N ASP A 72 -5.67 9.54 -15.61
CA ASP A 72 -6.79 8.65 -15.96
C ASP A 72 -6.42 7.63 -17.05
N ARG A 73 -5.20 7.09 -17.00
CA ARG A 73 -4.78 6.01 -17.91
C ARG A 73 -5.38 4.68 -17.45
N PRO A 74 -5.57 3.71 -18.36
CA PRO A 74 -6.04 2.38 -17.99
C PRO A 74 -5.08 1.75 -16.97
N TRP A 75 -5.62 1.15 -15.91
CA TRP A 75 -4.81 0.46 -14.89
C TRP A 75 -3.99 -0.69 -15.47
N THR A 76 -4.38 -1.26 -16.61
CA THR A 76 -3.59 -2.26 -17.34
C THR A 76 -2.16 -1.80 -17.60
N ASP A 77 -1.92 -0.50 -17.80
CA ASP A 77 -0.58 0.07 -17.99
C ASP A 77 0.37 -0.26 -16.83
N ILE A 78 -0.13 -0.60 -15.63
CA ILE A 78 0.70 -0.99 -14.48
C ILE A 78 1.50 -2.26 -14.73
N VAL A 79 1.05 -3.16 -15.61
CA VAL A 79 1.76 -4.40 -15.98
C VAL A 79 2.06 -4.50 -17.48
N SER A 80 1.22 -3.94 -18.36
CA SER A 80 1.42 -4.04 -19.81
C SER A 80 2.07 -2.80 -20.44
N GLY A 81 2.21 -1.71 -19.67
CA GLY A 81 2.77 -0.45 -20.15
C GLY A 81 4.20 -0.64 -20.68
N LYS A 82 4.42 -0.34 -21.96
CA LYS A 82 5.74 -0.45 -22.61
C LYS A 82 6.65 0.75 -22.32
N TYR A 83 6.53 1.32 -21.13
CA TYR A 83 7.24 2.50 -20.67
C TYR A 83 7.45 2.46 -19.15
N THR A 84 8.40 3.25 -18.67
CA THR A 84 8.52 3.64 -17.26
C THR A 84 8.26 5.14 -17.15
N VAL A 85 8.26 5.69 -15.93
CA VAL A 85 8.22 7.13 -15.72
C VAL A 85 9.49 7.63 -15.06
N VAL A 86 9.97 8.79 -15.51
CA VAL A 86 11.18 9.45 -15.01
C VAL A 86 10.89 10.91 -14.73
N ASN A 87 11.64 11.51 -13.81
CA ASN A 87 11.64 12.95 -13.59
C ASN A 87 12.91 13.57 -14.19
N ALA A 88 13.03 14.89 -14.08
CA ALA A 88 14.18 15.62 -14.60
C ALA A 88 15.54 15.21 -13.97
N VAL A 89 15.53 14.57 -12.79
CA VAL A 89 16.74 14.03 -12.14
C VAL A 89 17.16 12.71 -12.75
N THR A 90 16.23 11.76 -12.87
CA THR A 90 16.57 10.39 -13.31
C THR A 90 16.68 10.27 -14.81
N ALA A 91 15.96 11.08 -15.60
CA ALA A 91 15.99 11.03 -17.05
C ALA A 91 17.42 11.09 -17.65
N PRO A 92 18.26 12.11 -17.35
CA PRO A 92 19.61 12.16 -17.90
C PRO A 92 20.52 11.06 -17.36
N LEU A 93 20.37 10.68 -16.09
CA LEU A 93 21.21 9.66 -15.45
C LEU A 93 20.94 8.25 -15.98
N LEU A 94 19.71 7.98 -16.39
CA LEU A 94 19.31 6.71 -17.00
C LEU A 94 19.43 6.71 -18.53
N GLY A 95 19.85 7.82 -19.13
CA GLY A 95 19.84 8.00 -20.59
C GLY A 95 18.44 7.85 -21.21
N ALA A 96 17.40 8.15 -20.43
CA ALA A 96 16.03 7.84 -20.78
C ALA A 96 15.55 8.67 -22.00
N GLN A 97 14.84 8.03 -22.91
CA GLN A 97 14.15 8.67 -24.03
C GLN A 97 12.76 9.09 -23.55
N VAL A 98 12.63 10.37 -23.16
CA VAL A 98 11.43 10.94 -22.54
C VAL A 98 10.40 11.35 -23.60
N GLN A 99 9.13 11.01 -23.37
CA GLN A 99 8.01 11.49 -24.15
C GLN A 99 7.43 12.76 -23.49
N GLY A 100 7.63 13.90 -24.14
CA GLY A 100 7.14 15.21 -23.66
C GLY A 100 8.26 16.12 -23.18
N THR A 101 7.90 17.16 -22.41
CA THR A 101 8.84 18.16 -21.89
C THR A 101 8.50 18.46 -20.44
N PHE A 102 9.53 18.49 -19.58
CA PHE A 102 9.35 18.89 -18.19
C PHE A 102 9.03 20.37 -18.11
N MET A 103 7.90 20.70 -17.49
CA MET A 103 7.45 22.08 -17.28
C MET A 103 8.29 22.77 -16.20
N ASP A 104 8.67 22.03 -15.16
CA ASP A 104 9.57 22.50 -14.11
C ASP A 104 10.64 21.43 -13.84
N PRO A 105 11.82 21.54 -14.48
CA PRO A 105 12.94 20.61 -14.27
C PRO A 105 13.48 20.57 -12.83
N THR A 106 13.08 21.51 -11.96
CA THR A 106 13.45 21.49 -10.54
C THR A 106 12.47 20.70 -9.67
N ASN A 107 11.28 20.39 -10.21
CA ASN A 107 10.25 19.64 -9.54
C ASN A 107 10.48 18.12 -9.67
N ASP A 108 10.97 17.50 -8.60
CA ASP A 108 11.18 16.05 -8.52
C ASP A 108 9.90 15.20 -8.59
N THR A 109 8.74 15.84 -8.49
CA THR A 109 7.43 15.19 -8.53
C THR A 109 6.78 15.24 -9.90
N GLU A 110 7.41 15.91 -10.87
CA GLU A 110 6.99 15.87 -12.27
C GLU A 110 7.56 14.62 -12.95
N PHE A 111 6.66 13.71 -13.34
CA PHE A 111 7.01 12.44 -13.97
C PHE A 111 6.44 12.35 -15.39
N LEU A 112 7.31 12.00 -16.34
CA LEU A 112 6.95 11.79 -17.73
C LEU A 112 7.27 10.36 -18.18
N PRO A 113 6.49 9.78 -19.11
CA PRO A 113 6.80 8.49 -19.71
C PRO A 113 8.16 8.52 -20.39
N ALA A 114 8.89 7.41 -20.29
CA ALA A 114 10.13 7.21 -21.01
C ALA A 114 10.40 5.73 -21.26
N VAL A 115 11.25 5.48 -22.23
CA VAL A 115 11.93 4.19 -22.41
C VAL A 115 13.40 4.35 -22.10
N ILE A 116 13.98 3.31 -21.53
CA ILE A 116 15.37 3.28 -21.12
C ILE A 116 16.18 2.47 -22.14
N PRO A 117 17.22 3.06 -22.76
CA PRO A 117 18.09 2.36 -23.68
C PRO A 117 18.94 1.31 -22.94
N GLU A 118 19.31 0.26 -23.66
CA GLU A 118 20.27 -0.76 -23.22
C GLU A 118 21.45 -0.75 -24.20
N ALA A 119 22.54 -0.11 -23.78
CA ALA A 119 23.72 0.08 -24.61
C ALA A 119 24.36 -1.24 -25.06
N ARG A 120 24.29 -2.32 -24.25
CA ARG A 120 24.86 -3.62 -24.63
C ARG A 120 24.10 -4.34 -25.74
N MET A 121 22.84 -3.98 -25.94
CA MET A 121 21.96 -4.65 -26.90
C MET A 121 21.63 -3.78 -28.12
N GLY A 122 22.06 -2.52 -28.16
CA GLY A 122 21.81 -1.63 -29.30
C GLY A 122 20.32 -1.30 -29.50
N GLY A 123 19.58 -1.12 -28.39
CA GLY A 123 18.14 -0.86 -28.40
C GLY A 123 17.63 -0.39 -27.04
N ASN A 124 16.37 -0.69 -26.73
CA ASN A 124 15.78 -0.43 -25.41
C ASN A 124 15.72 -1.71 -24.57
N ARG A 125 15.85 -1.57 -23.25
CA ARG A 125 15.44 -2.65 -22.34
C ARG A 125 13.93 -2.88 -22.45
N GLU A 126 13.47 -4.08 -22.13
CA GLU A 126 12.04 -4.38 -22.10
C GLU A 126 11.33 -3.57 -20.98
N HIS A 127 10.12 -3.09 -21.25
CA HIS A 127 9.29 -2.37 -20.27
C HIS A 127 7.91 -3.02 -20.18
N ALA A 128 7.49 -3.36 -18.96
CA ALA A 128 6.18 -3.98 -18.69
C ALA A 128 5.63 -3.43 -17.37
N GLY A 129 5.40 -2.11 -17.36
CA GLY A 129 5.03 -1.36 -16.17
C GLY A 129 5.95 -1.69 -15.00
N VAL A 130 5.35 -2.13 -13.89
CA VAL A 130 6.09 -2.47 -12.66
C VAL A 130 6.90 -3.76 -12.79
N LEU A 131 6.57 -4.67 -13.71
CA LEU A 131 7.21 -5.99 -13.82
C LEU A 131 8.70 -5.92 -14.22
N ALA A 132 9.09 -4.84 -14.89
CA ALA A 132 10.45 -4.60 -15.38
C ALA A 132 11.23 -3.52 -14.57
N MET A 133 10.67 -3.06 -13.45
CA MET A 133 11.28 -2.00 -12.62
C MET A 133 12.33 -2.57 -11.67
N HIS A 134 13.42 -1.83 -11.49
CA HIS A 134 14.51 -2.21 -10.58
C HIS A 134 13.98 -2.47 -9.16
N SER A 135 13.13 -1.56 -8.69
CA SER A 135 12.53 -1.66 -7.35
C SER A 135 11.74 -2.95 -7.14
N ILE A 136 11.04 -3.45 -8.17
CA ILE A 136 10.22 -4.67 -8.07
C ILE A 136 11.11 -5.91 -8.16
N LEU A 137 12.09 -5.89 -9.07
CA LEU A 137 13.05 -6.96 -9.25
C LEU A 137 13.92 -7.18 -8.00
N ASP A 138 14.34 -6.10 -7.34
CA ASP A 138 15.11 -6.15 -6.09
C ASP A 138 14.24 -6.53 -4.89
N ARG A 139 13.04 -5.95 -4.80
CA ARG A 139 12.15 -6.20 -3.66
C ARG A 139 11.67 -7.64 -3.62
N PHE A 140 11.42 -8.21 -4.79
CA PHE A 140 11.01 -9.59 -4.97
C PHE A 140 12.12 -10.36 -5.70
N PRO A 141 13.18 -10.75 -4.97
CA PRO A 141 14.39 -11.26 -5.58
C PRO A 141 14.20 -12.63 -6.23
N SER A 142 15.18 -12.99 -7.05
CA SER A 142 15.32 -14.29 -7.69
C SER A 142 16.66 -14.91 -7.28
N THR A 143 16.75 -16.24 -7.30
CA THR A 143 18.01 -16.97 -7.14
C THR A 143 18.13 -18.05 -8.22
N ASP A 144 19.32 -18.63 -8.39
CA ASP A 144 19.53 -19.70 -9.37
C ASP A 144 18.71 -20.97 -9.08
N THR A 145 18.28 -21.19 -7.83
CA THR A 145 17.46 -22.34 -7.43
C THR A 145 15.98 -22.00 -7.25
N ASN A 146 15.66 -20.73 -7.03
CA ASN A 146 14.29 -20.19 -6.90
C ASN A 146 14.03 -19.13 -7.98
N ARG A 147 14.27 -19.52 -9.24
CA ARG A 147 14.32 -18.64 -10.41
C ARG A 147 12.96 -17.96 -10.62
N ASN A 148 12.87 -16.67 -10.30
CA ASN A 148 11.71 -15.79 -10.49
C ASN A 148 10.38 -16.23 -9.83
N ARG A 149 10.30 -17.38 -9.16
CA ARG A 149 9.07 -17.89 -8.51
C ARG A 149 8.53 -16.94 -7.44
N HIS A 150 9.41 -16.25 -6.71
CA HIS A 150 8.96 -15.23 -5.75
C HIS A 150 8.33 -14.02 -6.46
N ARG A 151 8.88 -13.59 -7.61
CA ARG A 151 8.26 -12.55 -8.45
C ARG A 151 6.87 -12.97 -8.90
N VAL A 152 6.72 -14.19 -9.40
CA VAL A 152 5.42 -14.74 -9.82
C VAL A 152 4.41 -14.71 -8.66
N SER A 153 4.78 -15.26 -7.51
CA SER A 153 3.92 -15.28 -6.32
C SER A 153 3.42 -13.89 -5.94
N GLU A 154 4.30 -12.89 -5.95
CA GLU A 154 3.97 -11.53 -5.51
C GLU A 154 3.17 -10.76 -6.57
N MET A 155 3.45 -10.97 -7.87
CA MET A 155 2.74 -10.31 -8.97
C MET A 155 1.34 -10.90 -9.18
N MET A 156 1.19 -12.22 -9.16
CA MET A 156 -0.13 -12.88 -9.27
C MET A 156 -1.03 -12.52 -8.08
N LYS A 157 -0.48 -12.47 -6.86
CA LYS A 157 -1.24 -12.05 -5.67
C LYS A 157 -1.79 -10.64 -5.83
N ARG A 158 -1.01 -9.70 -6.35
CA ARG A 158 -1.38 -8.27 -6.46
C ARG A 158 -2.29 -7.96 -7.62
N PHE A 159 -2.02 -8.56 -8.78
CA PHE A 159 -2.67 -8.17 -10.02
C PHE A 159 -3.78 -9.12 -10.44
N GLU A 160 -3.81 -10.36 -9.94
CA GLU A 160 -4.86 -11.34 -10.25
C GLU A 160 -5.58 -11.86 -9.01
N GLY A 161 -5.17 -11.46 -7.80
CA GLY A 161 -5.76 -11.95 -6.55
C GLY A 161 -5.45 -13.43 -6.28
N VAL A 162 -4.44 -14.01 -6.93
CA VAL A 162 -4.12 -15.43 -6.82
C VAL A 162 -2.96 -15.63 -5.83
N TYR A 163 -3.23 -16.30 -4.72
CA TYR A 163 -2.20 -16.68 -3.77
C TYR A 163 -1.79 -18.15 -3.95
N ILE A 164 -0.75 -18.36 -4.74
CA ILE A 164 -0.27 -19.69 -5.15
C ILE A 164 -0.08 -20.68 -3.98
N PRO A 165 0.49 -20.28 -2.82
CA PRO A 165 0.68 -21.21 -1.71
C PRO A 165 -0.60 -21.81 -1.11
N GLN A 166 -1.76 -21.18 -1.32
CA GLN A 166 -3.07 -21.70 -0.88
C GLN A 166 -3.67 -22.74 -1.83
N LEU A 167 -3.07 -22.97 -3.00
CA LEU A 167 -3.63 -23.88 -4.01
C LEU A 167 -3.41 -25.36 -3.67
N ALA A 168 -2.54 -25.68 -2.71
CA ALA A 168 -2.22 -27.05 -2.33
C ALA A 168 -2.56 -27.31 -0.85
N SER A 169 -3.10 -28.50 -0.56
CA SER A 169 -3.26 -28.99 0.81
C SER A 169 -1.89 -29.26 1.44
N ARG A 170 -1.82 -29.12 2.77
CA ARG A 170 -0.63 -29.39 3.58
C ARG A 170 -0.98 -30.39 4.69
N PRO A 171 -0.08 -31.32 5.08
CA PRO A 171 1.29 -31.50 4.59
C PRO A 171 1.36 -32.14 3.20
N ILE A 172 2.48 -31.91 2.49
CA ILE A 172 2.78 -32.61 1.23
C ILE A 172 3.51 -33.91 1.59
N GLU A 173 3.04 -35.04 1.07
CA GLU A 173 3.71 -36.32 1.26
C GLU A 173 5.07 -36.35 0.53
N ASP A 174 6.07 -36.90 1.23
CA ASP A 174 7.40 -37.10 0.68
C ASP A 174 7.48 -38.41 -0.12
N GLY A 175 8.39 -38.48 -1.08
CA GLY A 175 8.56 -39.64 -1.95
C GLY A 175 9.83 -39.57 -2.81
N GLN A 176 10.18 -40.69 -3.45
CA GLN A 176 11.35 -40.74 -4.35
C GLN A 176 10.99 -40.25 -5.75
N PHE A 177 11.24 -38.97 -5.99
CA PHE A 177 11.03 -38.30 -7.28
C PHE A 177 12.37 -37.92 -7.92
N ARG A 178 12.46 -37.98 -9.25
CA ARG A 178 13.69 -37.57 -9.97
C ARG A 178 13.86 -36.06 -9.93
N VAL A 179 12.77 -35.32 -10.17
CA VAL A 179 12.68 -33.89 -9.96
C VAL A 179 11.42 -33.61 -9.16
N THR A 180 11.55 -33.46 -7.84
CA THR A 180 10.42 -33.33 -6.90
C THR A 180 9.40 -32.28 -7.33
N VAL A 181 9.85 -31.12 -7.80
CA VAL A 181 8.95 -30.01 -8.22
C VAL A 181 8.18 -30.29 -9.50
N MET A 182 8.61 -31.27 -10.31
CA MET A 182 7.97 -31.66 -11.57
C MET A 182 7.10 -32.91 -11.39
N ASP A 183 7.58 -33.86 -10.58
CA ASP A 183 7.06 -35.23 -10.54
C ASP A 183 6.19 -35.50 -9.30
N ASN A 184 6.41 -34.78 -8.18
CA ASN A 184 5.55 -34.93 -7.00
C ASN A 184 4.22 -34.19 -7.25
N PRO A 185 3.06 -34.89 -7.26
CA PRO A 185 1.77 -34.24 -7.50
C PRO A 185 1.48 -33.08 -6.54
N GLY A 186 1.87 -33.19 -5.25
CA GLY A 186 1.67 -32.13 -4.27
C GLY A 186 2.54 -30.89 -4.52
N CYS A 187 3.70 -31.05 -5.14
CA CYS A 187 4.54 -29.92 -5.56
C CYS A 187 4.09 -29.35 -6.91
N ALA A 188 3.71 -30.22 -7.86
CA ALA A 188 3.31 -29.85 -9.22
C ALA A 188 2.14 -28.86 -9.24
N VAL A 189 1.18 -28.95 -8.31
CA VAL A 189 0.04 -28.00 -8.21
C VAL A 189 0.47 -26.53 -8.25
N CYS A 190 1.54 -26.18 -7.52
CA CYS A 190 2.07 -24.82 -7.53
C CYS A 190 3.00 -24.58 -8.72
N HIS A 191 3.86 -25.56 -9.03
CA HIS A 191 4.92 -25.43 -10.04
C HIS A 191 4.39 -25.39 -11.48
N ASP A 192 3.28 -26.07 -11.77
CA ASP A 192 2.59 -26.02 -13.07
C ASP A 192 2.07 -24.62 -13.39
N ILE A 193 1.81 -23.81 -12.37
CA ILE A 193 1.38 -22.41 -12.53
C ILE A 193 2.59 -21.50 -12.54
N MET A 194 3.47 -21.61 -11.54
CA MET A 194 4.50 -20.59 -11.32
C MET A 194 5.72 -20.72 -12.23
N ASP A 195 6.16 -21.93 -12.56
CA ASP A 195 7.41 -22.13 -13.31
C ASP A 195 7.30 -21.64 -14.78
N PRO A 196 6.18 -21.89 -15.49
CA PRO A 196 5.96 -21.30 -16.81
C PRO A 196 5.99 -19.77 -16.79
N ILE A 197 5.34 -19.14 -15.81
CA ILE A 197 5.25 -17.67 -15.71
C ILE A 197 6.61 -17.07 -15.31
N ALA A 198 7.38 -17.76 -14.46
CA ALA A 198 8.70 -17.34 -14.01
C ALA A 198 9.69 -17.13 -15.18
N SER A 199 9.48 -17.83 -16.29
CA SER A 199 10.27 -17.68 -17.51
C SER A 199 10.15 -16.32 -18.19
N ALA A 200 9.11 -15.54 -17.89
CA ALA A 200 8.96 -14.20 -18.45
C ALA A 200 10.11 -13.26 -18.06
N TRP A 201 10.77 -13.51 -16.93
CA TRP A 201 11.96 -12.78 -16.50
C TRP A 201 13.27 -13.43 -16.98
N GLN A 202 13.25 -14.24 -18.05
CA GLN A 202 14.45 -14.90 -18.61
C GLN A 202 15.57 -13.92 -19.02
N ASN A 203 15.23 -12.66 -19.24
CA ASN A 203 16.20 -11.62 -19.59
C ASN A 203 16.82 -10.92 -18.37
N TRP A 204 16.40 -11.26 -17.15
CA TRP A 204 16.84 -10.63 -15.91
C TRP A 204 17.60 -11.62 -15.03
N SER A 205 18.83 -11.28 -14.69
CA SER A 205 19.64 -12.10 -13.80
C SER A 205 19.20 -11.96 -12.33
N PRO A 206 19.64 -12.85 -11.43
CA PRO A 206 19.35 -12.77 -9.99
C PRO A 206 19.77 -11.45 -9.33
N ASN A 207 20.76 -10.75 -9.89
CA ASN A 207 21.20 -9.42 -9.46
C ASN A 207 20.47 -8.25 -10.14
N ASN A 208 19.30 -8.49 -10.73
CA ASN A 208 18.44 -7.49 -11.36
C ASN A 208 19.03 -6.81 -12.60
N ARG A 209 20.07 -7.41 -13.20
CA ARG A 209 20.69 -6.88 -14.41
C ARG A 209 20.03 -7.48 -15.64
N PHE A 210 19.84 -6.66 -16.65
CA PHE A 210 19.25 -7.10 -17.90
C PHE A 210 20.35 -7.68 -18.81
N ARG A 211 20.24 -8.98 -19.12
CA ARG A 211 21.17 -9.76 -19.96
C ARG A 211 22.66 -9.39 -19.75
N PRO A 212 23.21 -9.51 -18.53
CA PRO A 212 24.55 -8.99 -18.20
C PRO A 212 25.72 -9.74 -18.83
N ASN A 213 25.50 -10.94 -19.38
CA ASN A 213 26.56 -11.80 -19.89
C ASN A 213 26.54 -11.81 -21.42
N GLY A 214 27.65 -11.42 -22.08
CA GLY A 214 27.74 -11.35 -23.55
C GLY A 214 27.31 -10.00 -24.14
N MET A 215 27.17 -9.93 -25.47
CA MET A 215 26.79 -8.71 -26.21
C MET A 215 25.89 -9.06 -27.39
N GLY A 216 25.00 -8.14 -27.78
CA GLY A 216 24.09 -8.34 -28.91
C GLY A 216 23.29 -9.66 -28.79
N ALA A 217 23.29 -10.49 -29.84
CA ALA A 217 22.55 -11.75 -29.88
C ALA A 217 23.01 -12.78 -28.83
N THR A 218 24.26 -12.72 -28.37
CA THR A 218 24.76 -13.66 -27.35
C THR A 218 24.38 -13.23 -25.94
N ALA A 219 23.92 -12.00 -25.73
CA ALA A 219 23.60 -11.46 -24.41
C ALA A 219 22.54 -12.32 -23.67
N HIS A 220 22.80 -12.72 -22.42
CA HIS A 220 21.91 -13.58 -21.62
C HIS A 220 22.00 -13.29 -20.12
N ALA A 221 21.04 -13.83 -19.36
CA ALA A 221 20.99 -13.77 -17.90
C ALA A 221 21.22 -15.13 -17.21
N LEU A 222 21.44 -16.20 -17.99
CA LEU A 222 21.71 -17.54 -17.46
C LEU A 222 23.00 -17.61 -16.62
N PRO A 223 23.01 -18.39 -15.52
CA PRO A 223 24.20 -18.65 -14.72
C PRO A 223 25.16 -19.63 -15.44
N ASN A 224 26.46 -19.42 -15.26
CA ASN A 224 27.50 -20.25 -15.90
C ASN A 224 27.39 -21.74 -15.55
N VAL A 225 26.91 -22.07 -14.34
CA VAL A 225 26.76 -23.46 -13.90
C VAL A 225 25.77 -24.23 -14.78
N TYR A 226 24.68 -23.59 -15.22
CA TYR A 226 23.67 -24.23 -16.08
C TYR A 226 24.18 -24.49 -17.49
N MET A 227 25.02 -23.57 -18.01
CA MET A 227 25.61 -23.69 -19.35
C MET A 227 26.85 -24.58 -19.37
N SER A 228 27.26 -25.13 -18.21
CA SER A 228 28.46 -25.96 -18.12
C SER A 228 28.18 -27.41 -18.47
N THR A 229 29.17 -28.09 -19.04
CA THR A 229 29.14 -29.54 -19.31
C THR A 229 29.03 -30.40 -18.04
N ASN A 230 29.21 -29.79 -16.86
CA ASN A 230 29.08 -30.43 -15.55
C ASN A 230 27.68 -30.26 -14.95
N TYR A 231 26.77 -29.58 -15.64
CA TYR A 231 25.37 -29.55 -15.25
C TYR A 231 24.75 -30.94 -15.39
N MET A 232 23.67 -31.21 -14.65
CA MET A 232 22.97 -32.49 -14.78
C MET A 232 22.48 -32.70 -16.22
N ASN A 233 22.55 -33.94 -16.70
CA ASN A 233 22.05 -34.30 -18.03
C ASN A 233 20.54 -34.61 -18.00
N ASP A 234 19.92 -34.48 -19.16
CA ASP A 234 18.52 -34.80 -19.39
C ASP A 234 18.23 -36.32 -19.26
N ALA A 235 16.97 -36.71 -19.48
CA ALA A 235 16.57 -38.11 -19.39
C ALA A 235 17.24 -39.04 -20.41
N LYS A 236 17.82 -38.49 -21.48
CA LYS A 236 18.51 -39.20 -22.56
C LYS A 236 20.04 -39.10 -22.45
N GLY A 237 20.55 -38.44 -21.40
CA GLY A 237 21.99 -38.26 -21.19
C GLY A 237 22.60 -37.07 -21.94
N GLY A 238 21.79 -36.20 -22.55
CA GLY A 238 22.24 -34.98 -23.22
C GLY A 238 22.25 -33.74 -22.31
N GLU A 239 22.91 -32.67 -22.75
CA GLU A 239 22.92 -31.39 -22.04
C GLU A 239 21.55 -30.69 -22.10
N PHE A 240 21.10 -30.11 -20.98
CA PHE A 240 19.88 -29.29 -20.99
C PHE A 240 20.07 -27.96 -21.73
N TYR A 241 21.25 -27.35 -21.64
CA TYR A 241 21.51 -26.07 -22.28
C TYR A 241 21.69 -26.28 -23.79
N GLN A 242 21.03 -25.44 -24.59
CA GLN A 242 21.29 -25.32 -26.01
C GLN A 242 21.86 -23.95 -26.32
N MET A 243 22.84 -23.89 -27.23
CA MET A 243 23.47 -22.63 -27.62
C MET A 243 22.42 -21.62 -28.09
N GLY A 244 22.39 -20.46 -27.44
CA GLY A 244 21.41 -19.39 -27.72
C GLY A 244 20.31 -19.25 -26.67
N ASP A 245 20.09 -20.28 -25.84
CA ASP A 245 19.09 -20.23 -24.78
C ASP A 245 19.32 -19.05 -23.81
N LYS A 246 18.21 -18.49 -23.36
CA LYS A 246 18.06 -17.46 -22.31
C LYS A 246 17.21 -17.97 -21.14
N TRP A 247 16.50 -19.08 -21.31
CA TRP A 247 15.76 -19.76 -20.25
C TRP A 247 16.15 -21.23 -20.14
N PHE A 248 15.85 -21.79 -18.97
CA PHE A 248 16.22 -23.16 -18.63
C PHE A 248 15.25 -24.17 -19.25
N ARG A 249 15.80 -25.28 -19.74
CA ARG A 249 15.07 -26.43 -20.29
C ARG A 249 14.83 -27.56 -19.29
N ASP A 250 15.38 -27.43 -18.08
CA ASP A 250 15.32 -28.40 -16.98
C ASP A 250 14.02 -28.30 -16.15
N GLY A 251 13.00 -27.59 -16.64
CA GLY A 251 11.74 -27.34 -15.95
C GLY A 251 10.53 -27.22 -16.89
N LYS A 252 9.41 -26.69 -16.37
CA LYS A 252 8.19 -26.47 -17.16
C LYS A 252 8.43 -25.44 -18.27
N ALA A 253 7.81 -25.66 -19.42
CA ALA A 253 7.99 -24.80 -20.60
C ALA A 253 7.41 -23.37 -20.36
N PRO A 254 8.05 -22.33 -20.91
CA PRO A 254 7.56 -20.95 -20.86
C PRO A 254 6.11 -20.79 -21.36
N ALA A 255 5.21 -20.36 -20.48
CA ALA A 255 3.79 -20.18 -20.78
C ALA A 255 3.07 -19.35 -19.71
N TYR A 256 1.81 -19.02 -19.97
CA TYR A 256 0.87 -18.39 -19.06
C TYR A 256 -0.50 -19.06 -19.25
N GLY A 257 -0.92 -19.88 -18.28
CA GLY A 257 -2.06 -20.77 -18.47
C GLY A 257 -1.86 -21.68 -19.68
N THR A 258 -2.76 -21.60 -20.66
CA THR A 258 -2.68 -22.37 -21.92
C THR A 258 -1.93 -21.63 -23.03
N ALA A 259 -1.57 -20.36 -22.84
CA ALA A 259 -0.85 -19.57 -23.84
C ALA A 259 0.65 -19.88 -23.78
N THR A 260 1.19 -20.46 -24.85
CA THR A 260 2.63 -20.70 -24.97
C THR A 260 3.37 -19.39 -25.27
N MET A 261 4.53 -19.18 -24.63
CA MET A 261 5.33 -17.99 -24.90
C MET A 261 5.99 -18.13 -26.29
N PRO A 262 5.84 -17.14 -27.19
CA PRO A 262 6.58 -17.12 -28.46
C PRO A 262 8.09 -17.09 -28.19
N ASN A 263 8.88 -17.82 -28.98
CA ASN A 263 10.34 -17.88 -28.80
C ASN A 263 10.71 -18.23 -27.35
N ALA A 264 10.04 -19.23 -26.79
CA ALA A 264 9.97 -19.54 -25.36
C ALA A 264 11.32 -19.40 -24.62
N TYR A 265 12.41 -19.87 -25.22
CA TYR A 265 13.72 -19.92 -24.59
C TYR A 265 14.66 -18.76 -24.95
N ASP A 266 14.26 -17.82 -25.82
CA ASP A 266 15.10 -16.70 -26.25
C ASP A 266 14.35 -15.38 -26.51
N ASN A 267 13.10 -15.28 -26.04
CA ASN A 267 12.23 -14.14 -26.30
C ASN A 267 12.83 -12.82 -25.74
N PRO A 268 13.14 -11.83 -26.61
CA PRO A 268 13.70 -10.54 -26.19
C PRO A 268 12.69 -9.61 -25.49
N ARG A 269 11.41 -9.97 -25.49
CA ARG A 269 10.28 -9.22 -24.92
C ARG A 269 9.43 -10.12 -24.01
N ALA A 270 10.09 -10.97 -23.24
CA ALA A 270 9.44 -12.00 -22.45
C ALA A 270 8.58 -11.40 -21.32
N VAL A 271 9.08 -10.37 -20.62
CA VAL A 271 8.30 -9.72 -19.55
C VAL A 271 7.20 -8.82 -20.12
N GLU A 272 7.42 -8.26 -21.33
CA GLU A 272 6.40 -7.53 -22.08
C GLU A 272 5.23 -8.42 -22.44
N TRP A 273 5.52 -9.62 -22.95
CA TRP A 273 4.50 -10.63 -23.25
C TRP A 273 3.72 -11.03 -22.00
N LEU A 274 4.40 -11.25 -20.87
CA LEU A 274 3.73 -11.53 -19.60
C LEU A 274 2.80 -10.39 -19.18
N GLY A 275 3.27 -9.14 -19.27
CA GLY A 275 2.45 -7.96 -18.97
C GLY A 275 1.15 -7.93 -19.77
N ASP A 276 1.21 -8.30 -21.04
CA ASP A 276 0.03 -8.40 -21.92
C ASP A 276 -0.89 -9.56 -21.51
N GLN A 277 -0.33 -10.73 -21.16
CA GLN A 277 -1.13 -11.86 -20.67
C GLN A 277 -1.85 -11.52 -19.36
N MET A 278 -1.13 -10.94 -18.39
CA MET A 278 -1.69 -10.55 -17.09
C MET A 278 -2.79 -9.49 -17.24
N ALA A 279 -2.59 -8.47 -18.09
CA ALA A 279 -3.60 -7.45 -18.34
C ALA A 279 -4.86 -8.01 -19.03
N ALA A 280 -4.71 -9.05 -19.85
CA ALA A 280 -5.81 -9.71 -20.55
C ALA A 280 -6.55 -10.75 -19.69
N ASP A 281 -5.95 -11.23 -18.60
CA ASP A 281 -6.54 -12.25 -17.74
C ASP A 281 -7.84 -11.74 -17.09
N ALA A 282 -8.86 -12.59 -17.05
CA ALA A 282 -10.17 -12.26 -16.48
C ALA A 282 -10.09 -11.86 -15.00
N ARG A 283 -9.09 -12.35 -14.27
CA ARG A 283 -8.84 -12.06 -12.87
C ARG A 283 -8.19 -10.69 -12.66
N PHE A 284 -7.66 -10.04 -13.70
CA PHE A 284 -6.94 -8.75 -13.56
C PHE A 284 -7.79 -7.67 -12.89
N ALA A 285 -9.06 -7.55 -13.30
CA ALA A 285 -9.98 -6.58 -12.72
C ALA A 285 -10.26 -6.88 -11.25
N THR A 286 -10.54 -8.14 -10.90
CA THR A 286 -10.75 -8.56 -9.50
C THR A 286 -9.50 -8.40 -8.65
N GLY A 287 -8.31 -8.66 -9.21
CA GLY A 287 -7.03 -8.41 -8.56
C GLY A 287 -6.85 -6.93 -8.23
N ALA A 288 -7.23 -6.02 -9.13
CA ALA A 288 -7.24 -4.59 -8.87
C ALA A 288 -8.22 -4.20 -7.75
N VAL A 289 -9.41 -4.81 -7.69
CA VAL A 289 -10.35 -4.62 -6.58
C VAL A 289 -9.69 -5.00 -5.26
N GLY A 290 -9.06 -6.19 -5.19
CA GLY A 290 -8.33 -6.64 -3.99
C GLY A 290 -7.13 -5.74 -3.63
N PHE A 291 -6.39 -5.26 -4.64
CA PHE A 291 -5.27 -4.34 -4.47
C PHE A 291 -5.70 -3.05 -3.77
N PHE A 292 -6.77 -2.41 -4.25
CA PHE A 292 -7.24 -1.15 -3.65
C PHE A 292 -8.09 -1.37 -2.40
N HIS A 293 -8.79 -2.50 -2.27
CA HIS A 293 -9.47 -2.90 -1.03
C HIS A 293 -8.48 -2.95 0.14
N LYS A 294 -7.35 -3.64 -0.03
CA LYS A 294 -6.32 -3.73 1.02
C LYS A 294 -5.88 -2.38 1.53
N VAL A 295 -5.69 -1.45 0.60
CA VAL A 295 -5.27 -0.10 0.95
C VAL A 295 -6.42 0.64 1.63
N LEU A 296 -7.61 0.70 1.02
CA LEU A 296 -8.74 1.48 1.52
C LEU A 296 -9.20 1.03 2.90
N PHE A 297 -9.38 -0.27 3.10
CA PHE A 297 -9.93 -0.82 4.35
C PHE A 297 -8.86 -1.32 5.33
N HIS A 298 -7.57 -1.17 4.98
CA HIS A 298 -6.43 -1.62 5.79
C HIS A 298 -6.47 -3.11 6.16
N ARG A 299 -7.05 -3.96 5.30
CA ARG A 299 -7.13 -5.41 5.50
C ARG A 299 -7.12 -6.18 4.19
N ASP A 300 -6.51 -7.37 4.21
CA ASP A 300 -6.56 -8.26 3.05
C ASP A 300 -8.02 -8.67 2.73
N PRO A 301 -8.38 -8.86 1.44
CA PRO A 301 -9.63 -9.50 1.09
C PRO A 301 -9.80 -10.85 1.80
N LEU A 302 -11.04 -11.21 2.12
CA LEU A 302 -11.36 -12.47 2.76
C LEU A 302 -10.81 -13.63 1.94
N GLN A 303 -10.22 -14.57 2.66
CA GLN A 303 -9.70 -15.81 2.08
C GLN A 303 -10.75 -16.91 2.27
N ALA A 304 -10.78 -17.87 1.33
CA ALA A 304 -11.63 -19.03 1.48
C ALA A 304 -11.25 -19.78 2.79
N PRO A 305 -12.23 -20.16 3.64
CA PRO A 305 -11.94 -20.90 4.86
C PRO A 305 -11.28 -22.25 4.51
N VAL A 306 -10.09 -22.50 5.09
CA VAL A 306 -9.38 -23.77 4.92
C VAL A 306 -9.96 -24.87 5.83
N ASP A 307 -10.44 -24.47 7.01
CA ASP A 307 -11.17 -25.34 7.94
C ASP A 307 -12.68 -25.13 7.75
N THR A 308 -13.36 -26.18 7.28
CA THR A 308 -14.80 -26.19 7.04
C THR A 308 -15.59 -26.88 8.16
N THR A 309 -14.95 -27.21 9.29
CA THR A 309 -15.53 -28.05 10.35
C THR A 309 -15.81 -27.32 11.65
N GLY A 310 -15.26 -26.12 11.84
CA GLY A 310 -15.49 -25.30 13.03
C GLY A 310 -16.92 -24.73 13.11
N PRO A 311 -17.38 -24.32 14.31
CA PRO A 311 -18.74 -23.82 14.54
C PRO A 311 -19.10 -22.56 13.71
N ASP A 312 -18.10 -21.80 13.23
CA ASP A 312 -18.29 -20.60 12.40
C ASP A 312 -18.00 -20.83 10.91
N ALA A 313 -17.74 -22.06 10.47
CA ALA A 313 -17.30 -22.36 9.10
C ALA A 313 -18.28 -21.85 8.04
N ASP A 314 -19.58 -22.13 8.21
CA ASP A 314 -20.63 -21.69 7.31
C ASP A 314 -20.74 -20.16 7.24
N ALA A 315 -20.60 -19.48 8.40
CA ALA A 315 -20.66 -18.03 8.46
C ALA A 315 -19.46 -17.38 7.75
N ARG A 316 -18.26 -17.93 7.92
CA ARG A 316 -17.04 -17.45 7.23
C ARG A 316 -17.10 -17.70 5.74
N LEU A 317 -17.61 -18.87 5.32
CA LEU A 317 -17.80 -19.20 3.91
C LEU A 317 -18.84 -18.28 3.26
N ALA A 318 -19.95 -18.01 3.95
CA ALA A 318 -20.97 -17.08 3.48
C ALA A 318 -20.43 -15.65 3.35
N ALA A 319 -19.64 -15.17 4.32
CA ALA A 319 -19.01 -13.85 4.27
C ALA A 319 -18.00 -13.76 3.11
N TYR A 320 -17.16 -14.78 2.93
CA TYR A 320 -16.24 -14.88 1.80
C TYR A 320 -16.99 -14.82 0.47
N ASN A 321 -18.00 -15.68 0.28
CA ASN A 321 -18.77 -15.72 -0.96
C ASN A 321 -19.48 -14.38 -1.26
N ALA A 322 -20.05 -13.73 -0.24
CA ALA A 322 -20.68 -12.43 -0.39
C ALA A 322 -19.69 -11.34 -0.84
N GLN A 323 -18.48 -11.31 -0.27
CA GLN A 323 -17.44 -10.37 -0.68
C GLN A 323 -16.96 -10.67 -2.11
N GLN A 324 -16.77 -11.94 -2.47
CA GLN A 324 -16.36 -12.30 -3.83
C GLN A 324 -17.39 -11.88 -4.88
N GLU A 325 -18.69 -12.01 -4.58
CA GLU A 325 -19.75 -11.59 -5.49
C GLU A 325 -19.75 -10.07 -5.68
N GLU A 326 -19.62 -9.30 -4.59
CA GLU A 326 -19.49 -7.84 -4.68
C GLU A 326 -18.21 -7.42 -5.43
N PHE A 327 -17.08 -8.11 -5.21
CA PHE A 327 -15.84 -7.85 -5.92
C PHE A 327 -15.97 -8.11 -7.42
N LYS A 328 -16.67 -9.17 -7.83
CA LYS A 328 -16.95 -9.44 -9.26
C LYS A 328 -17.80 -8.33 -9.88
N GLU A 329 -18.81 -7.83 -9.18
CA GLU A 329 -19.65 -6.72 -9.66
C GLU A 329 -18.83 -5.42 -9.82
N ILE A 330 -18.00 -5.09 -8.83
CA ILE A 330 -17.10 -3.93 -8.89
C ILE A 330 -16.08 -4.10 -10.03
N ALA A 331 -15.49 -5.30 -10.17
CA ALA A 331 -14.52 -5.61 -11.23
C ALA A 331 -15.14 -5.46 -12.63
N ALA A 332 -16.41 -5.86 -12.81
CA ALA A 332 -17.13 -5.68 -14.06
C ALA A 332 -17.31 -4.19 -14.40
N ARG A 333 -17.70 -3.35 -13.43
CA ARG A 333 -17.80 -1.90 -13.61
C ARG A 333 -16.45 -1.25 -13.89
N PHE A 334 -15.40 -1.68 -13.19
CA PHE A 334 -14.04 -1.23 -13.42
C PHE A 334 -13.54 -1.55 -14.84
N LYS A 335 -13.85 -2.74 -15.36
CA LYS A 335 -13.57 -3.08 -16.76
C LYS A 335 -14.37 -2.20 -17.72
N ALA A 336 -15.65 -1.97 -17.43
CA ALA A 336 -16.53 -1.14 -18.26
C ALA A 336 -16.11 0.34 -18.30
N SER A 337 -15.47 0.87 -17.24
CA SER A 337 -14.90 2.23 -17.25
C SER A 337 -13.62 2.35 -18.09
N GLY A 338 -13.09 1.24 -18.62
CA GLY A 338 -11.78 1.22 -19.26
C GLY A 338 -10.65 1.24 -18.23
N TYR A 339 -10.85 0.57 -17.09
CA TYR A 339 -9.87 0.42 -16.01
C TYR A 339 -9.46 1.74 -15.34
N LYS A 340 -10.41 2.65 -15.12
CA LYS A 340 -10.14 3.92 -14.39
C LYS A 340 -10.13 3.68 -12.89
N VAL A 341 -8.97 3.92 -12.27
CA VAL A 341 -8.78 3.66 -10.83
C VAL A 341 -9.62 4.59 -9.97
N LYS A 342 -9.82 5.86 -10.36
CA LYS A 342 -10.65 6.78 -9.58
C LYS A 342 -12.09 6.26 -9.44
N ASP A 343 -12.66 5.72 -10.51
CA ASP A 343 -14.00 5.11 -10.49
C ASP A 343 -14.04 3.86 -9.61
N LEU A 344 -13.00 3.01 -9.68
CA LEU A 344 -12.86 1.85 -8.79
C LEU A 344 -12.80 2.25 -7.31
N LEU A 345 -12.07 3.32 -6.97
CA LEU A 345 -12.00 3.82 -5.60
C LEU A 345 -13.38 4.32 -5.12
N VAL A 346 -14.13 5.01 -5.99
CA VAL A 346 -15.51 5.42 -5.68
C VAL A 346 -16.41 4.20 -5.47
N ASP A 347 -16.36 3.22 -6.36
CA ASP A 347 -17.14 1.98 -6.24
C ASP A 347 -16.84 1.23 -4.94
N LEU A 348 -15.57 1.13 -4.54
CA LEU A 348 -15.15 0.53 -3.28
C LEU A 348 -15.68 1.33 -2.08
N MET A 349 -15.59 2.67 -2.10
CA MET A 349 -16.12 3.51 -1.03
C MET A 349 -17.65 3.48 -0.91
N LEU A 350 -18.35 3.16 -2.01
CA LEU A 350 -19.79 2.99 -2.06
C LEU A 350 -20.22 1.52 -1.95
N SER A 351 -19.32 0.61 -1.60
CA SER A 351 -19.65 -0.81 -1.45
C SER A 351 -20.56 -1.05 -0.24
N LYS A 352 -21.27 -2.19 -0.24
CA LYS A 352 -22.05 -2.65 0.91
C LYS A 352 -21.14 -2.87 2.10
N GLU A 353 -19.94 -3.39 1.86
CA GLU A 353 -18.90 -3.56 2.86
C GLU A 353 -18.47 -2.24 3.51
N ALA A 354 -18.26 -1.18 2.72
CA ALA A 354 -17.94 0.16 3.24
C ALA A 354 -19.08 0.77 4.05
N ARG A 355 -20.34 0.47 3.72
CA ARG A 355 -21.51 0.95 4.47
C ARG A 355 -21.83 0.12 5.72
N ALA A 356 -21.39 -1.14 5.76
CA ALA A 356 -21.69 -2.05 6.88
C ALA A 356 -20.98 -1.66 8.18
N SER A 357 -19.93 -0.85 8.14
CA SER A 357 -19.29 -0.25 9.33
C SER A 357 -20.17 0.77 10.07
N GLY A 358 -21.28 1.21 9.47
CA GLY A 358 -22.24 2.17 10.06
C GLY A 358 -23.48 1.55 10.72
N LEU A 359 -23.51 0.23 10.96
CA LEU A 359 -24.68 -0.41 11.59
C LEU A 359 -24.71 -0.16 13.11
N SER A 360 -25.73 0.56 13.57
CA SER A 360 -25.99 0.87 14.99
C SER A 360 -26.98 -0.08 15.69
N GLU A 361 -27.47 -1.11 14.99
CA GLU A 361 -28.51 -2.02 15.49
C GLU A 361 -27.92 -3.29 16.15
N PRO A 362 -28.62 -3.92 17.12
CA PRO A 362 -28.19 -5.18 17.73
C PRO A 362 -28.01 -6.26 16.66
N VAL A 363 -26.78 -6.72 16.53
CA VAL A 363 -26.39 -7.70 15.53
C VAL A 363 -26.64 -9.11 16.08
N SER A 364 -27.35 -9.98 15.34
CA SER A 364 -27.50 -11.39 15.74
C SER A 364 -26.14 -12.09 15.85
N ALA A 365 -25.99 -13.13 16.68
CA ALA A 365 -24.71 -13.83 16.85
C ALA A 365 -24.10 -14.32 15.52
N GLN A 366 -24.93 -14.76 14.58
CA GLN A 366 -24.51 -15.21 13.26
C GLN A 366 -24.09 -14.03 12.36
N ARG A 367 -24.79 -12.88 12.46
CA ARG A 367 -24.38 -11.66 11.77
C ARG A 367 -23.12 -11.08 12.41
N ALA A 368 -22.94 -11.17 13.73
CA ALA A 368 -21.74 -10.77 14.46
C ALA A 368 -20.53 -11.64 14.09
N ALA A 369 -20.72 -12.96 13.87
CA ALA A 369 -19.68 -13.82 13.31
C ALA A 369 -19.33 -13.46 11.86
N SER A 370 -20.32 -13.11 11.03
CA SER A 370 -20.09 -12.65 9.65
C SER A 370 -19.44 -11.26 9.57
N LEU A 371 -19.77 -10.35 10.50
CA LEU A 371 -19.16 -9.02 10.64
C LEU A 371 -17.78 -9.12 11.32
N GLY A 372 -17.58 -10.11 12.19
CA GLY A 372 -16.28 -10.41 12.79
C GLY A 372 -15.24 -10.79 11.74
N ALA A 373 -15.67 -11.41 10.63
CA ALA A 373 -14.81 -11.62 9.46
C ALA A 373 -14.46 -10.31 8.73
N LEU A 374 -15.35 -9.31 8.75
CA LEU A 374 -15.10 -7.98 8.18
C LEU A 374 -14.24 -7.08 9.10
N GLY A 375 -14.16 -7.43 10.39
CA GLY A 375 -13.48 -6.68 11.44
C GLY A 375 -14.37 -5.59 12.06
N SER A 376 -14.26 -5.39 13.37
CA SER A 376 -14.65 -4.11 13.99
C SER A 376 -13.75 -3.03 13.40
N GLY A 377 -14.32 -1.94 12.85
CA GLY A 377 -13.63 -0.94 12.03
C GLY A 377 -12.14 -0.74 12.37
N HIS A 378 -11.26 -0.88 11.36
CA HIS A 378 -9.83 -0.78 11.56
C HIS A 378 -9.39 0.65 11.80
N LEU A 379 -8.37 0.84 12.65
CA LEU A 379 -7.73 2.14 12.83
C LEU A 379 -7.25 2.67 11.47
N LEU A 380 -7.56 3.94 11.22
CA LEU A 380 -7.01 4.69 10.10
C LEU A 380 -5.48 4.66 10.18
N SER A 381 -4.80 4.49 9.05
CA SER A 381 -3.34 4.62 9.03
C SER A 381 -2.90 5.98 9.57
N THR A 382 -1.67 6.07 10.09
CA THR A 382 -1.14 7.33 10.62
C THR A 382 -1.20 8.47 9.62
N SER A 383 -0.99 8.21 8.33
CA SER A 383 -1.11 9.23 7.28
C SER A 383 -2.56 9.71 7.13
N ARG A 384 -3.55 8.82 7.20
CA ARG A 384 -4.97 9.18 7.10
C ARG A 384 -5.47 9.88 8.34
N LEU A 385 -5.12 9.36 9.50
CA LEU A 385 -5.46 9.96 10.78
C LEU A 385 -4.84 11.36 10.91
N ASN A 386 -3.59 11.54 10.47
CA ASN A 386 -2.95 12.86 10.47
C ASN A 386 -3.61 13.84 9.47
N ASN A 387 -4.00 13.35 8.29
CA ASN A 387 -4.80 14.15 7.35
C ASN A 387 -6.19 14.50 7.93
N LYS A 388 -6.83 13.58 8.66
CA LYS A 388 -8.09 13.83 9.37
C LYS A 388 -7.88 14.90 10.44
N PHE A 389 -6.84 14.81 11.27
CA PHE A 389 -6.47 15.86 12.24
C PHE A 389 -6.33 17.23 11.57
N ILE A 390 -5.59 17.33 10.47
CA ILE A 390 -5.45 18.59 9.73
C ILE A 390 -6.82 19.09 9.23
N GLY A 391 -7.62 18.21 8.63
CA GLY A 391 -8.88 18.57 7.99
C GLY A 391 -9.98 19.01 8.96
N VAL A 392 -10.12 18.34 10.10
CA VAL A 392 -11.23 18.58 11.04
C VAL A 392 -10.82 19.27 12.34
N LEU A 393 -9.53 19.23 12.72
CA LEU A 393 -9.00 19.88 13.92
C LEU A 393 -8.11 21.09 13.59
N GLY A 394 -7.70 21.25 12.32
CA GLY A 394 -6.95 22.40 11.81
C GLY A 394 -5.42 22.25 11.86
N SER A 395 -4.87 21.25 12.54
CA SER A 395 -3.44 20.94 12.49
C SER A 395 -3.15 19.46 12.79
N GLY A 396 -2.06 18.94 12.23
CA GLY A 396 -1.66 17.54 12.39
C GLY A 396 -0.83 17.27 13.65
N TYR A 397 -0.49 16.00 13.88
CA TYR A 397 0.50 15.56 14.86
C TYR A 397 1.85 15.28 14.18
N VAL A 398 2.90 16.00 14.59
CA VAL A 398 4.24 15.88 14.01
C VAL A 398 4.79 14.44 14.05
N GLY A 399 4.44 13.67 15.08
CA GLY A 399 4.86 12.27 15.19
C GLY A 399 4.31 11.37 14.08
N PHE A 400 3.24 11.79 13.39
CA PHE A 400 2.65 11.08 12.25
C PHE A 400 3.02 11.68 10.89
N ASN A 401 3.95 12.65 10.85
CA ASN A 401 4.46 13.18 9.57
C ASN A 401 5.28 12.13 8.81
N ASN A 402 5.97 11.24 9.53
CA ASN A 402 6.65 10.08 8.95
C ASN A 402 5.93 8.80 9.40
N PRO A 403 5.08 8.19 8.57
CA PRO A 403 4.39 6.95 8.94
C PRO A 403 5.36 5.78 9.10
N PHE A 404 6.57 5.84 8.54
CA PHE A 404 7.50 4.72 8.48
C PHE A 404 8.57 4.74 9.59
N ALA A 405 8.45 5.64 10.57
CA ALA A 405 9.38 5.74 11.69
C ALA A 405 8.70 6.19 12.99
N GLY A 406 9.37 5.97 14.12
CA GLY A 406 8.96 6.51 15.42
C GLY A 406 7.51 6.17 15.79
N ALA A 407 6.71 7.21 16.08
CA ALA A 407 5.29 7.06 16.45
C ALA A 407 4.44 6.47 15.30
N GLY A 408 4.86 6.64 14.04
CA GLY A 408 4.24 5.98 12.89
C GLY A 408 4.25 4.46 13.02
N LEU A 409 5.43 3.89 13.27
CA LEU A 409 5.60 2.44 13.44
C LEU A 409 4.95 1.93 14.74
N ALA A 410 5.04 2.70 15.83
CA ALA A 410 4.41 2.31 17.09
C ALA A 410 2.87 2.24 16.98
N PHE A 411 2.27 3.06 16.12
CA PHE A 411 0.85 3.03 15.80
C PHE A 411 0.47 1.96 14.75
N GLY A 412 1.41 1.16 14.27
CA GLY A 412 1.10 0.01 13.40
C GLY A 412 1.18 0.29 11.90
N ALA A 413 1.80 1.41 11.50
CA ALA A 413 2.39 1.46 10.17
C ALA A 413 3.60 0.50 10.08
N PHE A 414 4.13 0.31 8.88
CA PHE A 414 5.18 -0.68 8.62
C PHE A 414 6.36 0.00 7.91
N ASP A 415 7.60 -0.47 8.12
CA ASP A 415 8.79 0.16 7.53
C ASP A 415 9.11 -0.37 6.12
N GLY A 416 8.45 -1.45 5.68
CA GLY A 416 8.69 -2.14 4.42
C GLY A 416 9.98 -2.99 4.41
N VAL A 417 10.76 -2.95 5.49
CA VAL A 417 12.04 -3.64 5.65
C VAL A 417 11.88 -4.81 6.63
N GLN A 418 11.73 -4.50 7.92
CA GLN A 418 11.53 -5.47 9.01
C GLN A 418 10.06 -5.82 9.15
N GLN A 419 9.18 -4.81 9.11
CA GLN A 419 7.74 -4.96 9.12
C GLN A 419 7.23 -4.77 7.69
N LYS A 420 6.75 -5.85 7.09
CA LYS A 420 6.35 -5.87 5.66
C LYS A 420 4.84 -5.73 5.47
N THR A 421 4.08 -5.76 6.56
CA THR A 421 2.63 -5.62 6.56
C THR A 421 2.24 -4.62 7.64
N PRO A 422 1.30 -3.70 7.35
CA PRO A 422 0.68 -2.89 8.40
C PRO A 422 0.06 -3.79 9.49
N GLN A 423 -0.02 -3.29 10.72
CA GLN A 423 -0.80 -3.94 11.78
C GLN A 423 -2.28 -3.74 11.51
N THR A 424 -3.01 -4.83 11.37
CA THR A 424 -4.46 -4.83 11.10
C THR A 424 -5.28 -5.00 12.38
N ASP A 425 -4.67 -5.52 13.45
CA ASP A 425 -5.33 -5.78 14.72
C ASP A 425 -5.14 -4.60 15.68
N PHE A 426 -6.12 -4.37 16.55
CA PHE A 426 -6.00 -3.40 17.64
C PHE A 426 -5.02 -3.91 18.69
N THR A 427 -3.90 -3.21 18.86
CA THR A 427 -2.89 -3.53 19.88
C THR A 427 -2.76 -2.42 20.92
N THR A 428 -2.33 -2.78 22.14
CA THR A 428 -2.08 -1.83 23.23
C THR A 428 -1.09 -0.72 22.83
N ASN A 429 -0.11 -1.02 21.97
CA ASN A 429 0.86 -0.04 21.49
C ASN A 429 0.21 1.04 20.62
N GLN A 430 -0.77 0.67 19.80
CA GLN A 430 -1.50 1.64 18.95
C GLN A 430 -2.32 2.58 19.81
N VAL A 431 -3.09 2.04 20.76
CA VAL A 431 -3.90 2.82 21.69
C VAL A 431 -3.01 3.76 22.50
N THR A 432 -1.93 3.26 23.09
CA THR A 432 -1.00 4.11 23.88
C THR A 432 -0.36 5.21 23.04
N THR A 433 -0.01 4.91 21.78
CA THR A 433 0.59 5.89 20.86
C THR A 433 -0.42 6.98 20.49
N LEU A 434 -1.66 6.60 20.22
CA LEU A 434 -2.77 7.52 19.96
C LEU A 434 -3.05 8.39 21.17
N ASP A 435 -3.27 7.80 22.34
CA ASP A 435 -3.53 8.53 23.58
C ASP A 435 -2.42 9.55 23.86
N GLY A 436 -1.16 9.14 23.67
CA GLY A 436 -0.02 10.05 23.76
C GLY A 436 -0.08 11.20 22.75
N ALA A 437 -0.51 10.95 21.51
CA ALA A 437 -0.71 11.98 20.51
C ALA A 437 -1.85 12.93 20.91
N LEU A 438 -3.00 12.41 21.32
CA LEU A 438 -4.18 13.20 21.67
C LEU A 438 -3.93 14.04 22.93
N LEU A 439 -3.31 13.47 23.96
CA LEU A 439 -2.96 14.16 25.20
C LEU A 439 -2.05 15.37 24.94
N ARG A 440 -1.10 15.26 24.00
CA ARG A 440 -0.19 16.35 23.64
C ARG A 440 -0.82 17.44 22.78
N ASN A 441 -1.88 17.13 22.03
CA ASN A 441 -2.40 18.03 21.00
C ASN A 441 -3.79 18.59 21.29
N SER A 442 -4.64 17.95 22.10
CA SER A 442 -6.03 18.38 22.30
C SER A 442 -6.16 19.81 22.82
N CYS A 443 -5.29 20.21 23.75
CA CYS A 443 -5.24 21.59 24.22
C CYS A 443 -4.76 22.57 23.15
N ARG A 444 -3.74 22.17 22.36
CA ARG A 444 -3.23 22.99 21.26
C ARG A 444 -4.30 23.22 20.19
N TRP A 445 -4.98 22.17 19.74
CA TRP A 445 -6.10 22.30 18.80
C TRP A 445 -7.21 23.20 19.33
N THR A 446 -7.52 23.07 20.62
CA THR A 446 -8.54 23.90 21.26
C THR A 446 -8.14 25.38 21.26
N ALA A 447 -6.92 25.68 21.71
CA ALA A 447 -6.40 27.05 21.74
C ALA A 447 -6.25 27.66 20.34
N GLU A 448 -5.68 26.90 19.39
CA GLU A 448 -5.51 27.32 18.00
C GLU A 448 -6.85 27.63 17.34
N ASP A 449 -7.91 26.88 17.63
CA ASP A 449 -9.23 27.15 17.06
C ASP A 449 -9.90 28.38 17.69
N PHE A 450 -9.89 28.52 19.03
CA PHE A 450 -10.45 29.72 19.68
C PHE A 450 -9.72 31.02 19.30
N ALA A 451 -8.43 30.95 18.97
CA ALA A 451 -7.64 32.08 18.48
C ALA A 451 -8.11 32.60 17.10
N LYS A 452 -8.88 31.80 16.34
CA LYS A 452 -9.47 32.21 15.06
C LYS A 452 -10.75 33.01 15.29
N ALA A 453 -11.05 33.89 14.34
CA ALA A 453 -12.36 34.54 14.26
C ALA A 453 -13.48 33.48 14.09
N PRO A 454 -14.70 33.69 14.63
CA PRO A 454 -15.75 32.67 14.63
C PRO A 454 -16.03 31.99 13.27
N PRO A 455 -16.08 32.70 12.12
CA PRO A 455 -16.32 32.06 10.83
C PRO A 455 -15.19 31.15 10.33
N ALA A 456 -13.99 31.25 10.93
CA ALA A 456 -12.82 30.45 10.57
C ALA A 456 -12.57 29.28 11.54
N ARG A 457 -13.42 29.11 12.55
CA ARG A 457 -13.34 28.02 13.54
C ARG A 457 -13.84 26.71 12.94
N LEU A 458 -13.16 25.62 13.28
CA LEU A 458 -13.55 24.27 12.90
C LEU A 458 -14.25 23.53 14.03
N LEU A 459 -13.98 23.88 15.29
CA LEU A 459 -14.45 23.13 16.46
C LEU A 459 -15.48 23.91 17.28
N PHE A 460 -15.30 25.23 17.41
CA PHE A 460 -16.07 26.05 18.34
C PHE A 460 -16.83 27.19 17.65
N SER A 461 -17.63 26.82 16.65
CA SER A 461 -18.41 27.77 15.84
C SER A 461 -19.63 28.34 16.57
N ASN A 462 -20.19 27.58 17.53
CA ASN A 462 -21.42 27.94 18.23
C ASN A 462 -21.18 28.48 19.65
N VAL A 463 -19.92 28.62 20.07
CA VAL A 463 -19.57 28.89 21.47
C VAL A 463 -18.33 29.79 21.59
N THR A 464 -18.25 30.50 22.71
CA THR A 464 -17.09 31.29 23.14
C THR A 464 -16.56 30.77 24.48
N MET A 465 -15.33 31.17 24.86
CA MET A 465 -14.76 30.77 26.15
C MET A 465 -15.51 31.36 27.38
N THR A 466 -16.42 32.31 27.16
CA THR A 466 -17.27 32.89 28.22
C THR A 466 -18.63 32.22 28.34
N ASP A 467 -19.01 31.35 27.41
CA ASP A 467 -20.26 30.61 27.47
C ASP A 467 -20.07 29.38 28.36
N THR A 468 -20.49 29.48 29.63
CA THR A 468 -20.27 28.43 30.65
C THR A 468 -21.55 27.68 31.01
N PRO A 469 -21.47 26.42 31.48
CA PRO A 469 -22.64 25.66 31.92
C PRO A 469 -23.25 26.20 33.23
N ALA A 470 -22.66 27.21 33.86
CA ALA A 470 -23.19 27.85 35.06
C ALA A 470 -24.47 28.66 34.81
N THR A 471 -24.78 28.99 33.55
CA THR A 471 -26.01 29.67 33.15
C THR A 471 -26.76 28.85 32.11
N GLN A 472 -28.08 28.93 32.07
CA GLN A 472 -28.88 28.21 31.07
C GLN A 472 -28.50 28.64 29.64
N ALA A 473 -28.34 29.94 29.40
CA ALA A 473 -27.97 30.45 28.07
C ALA A 473 -26.59 29.96 27.60
N GLY A 474 -25.61 29.87 28.52
CA GLY A 474 -24.30 29.29 28.21
C GLY A 474 -24.39 27.79 27.96
N LYS A 475 -25.16 27.07 28.79
CA LYS A 475 -25.42 25.63 28.61
C LYS A 475 -26.07 25.30 27.27
N ASP A 476 -27.01 26.12 26.81
CA ASP A 476 -27.68 25.93 25.51
C ASP A 476 -26.69 26.04 24.34
N LYS A 477 -25.76 27.01 24.39
CA LYS A 477 -24.69 27.14 23.39
C LYS A 477 -23.68 26.01 23.45
N VAL A 478 -23.32 25.56 24.65
CA VAL A 478 -22.45 24.39 24.85
C VAL A 478 -23.08 23.16 24.20
N LEU A 479 -24.36 22.90 24.46
CA LEU A 479 -25.11 21.80 23.83
C LEU A 479 -25.13 21.93 22.30
N ALA A 480 -25.40 23.12 21.77
CA ALA A 480 -25.39 23.37 20.33
C ALA A 480 -24.00 23.09 19.71
N ASN A 481 -22.92 23.43 20.42
CA ASN A 481 -21.57 23.13 19.94
C ASN A 481 -21.22 21.64 20.08
N ILE A 482 -21.69 20.93 21.11
CA ILE A 482 -21.52 19.48 21.24
C ILE A 482 -22.21 18.76 20.07
N VAL A 483 -23.47 19.09 19.78
CA VAL A 483 -24.19 18.53 18.62
C VAL A 483 -23.43 18.77 17.32
N TYR A 484 -22.89 19.98 17.14
CA TYR A 484 -22.02 20.28 16.00
C TYR A 484 -20.76 19.39 15.97
N LEU A 485 -20.09 19.18 17.09
CA LEU A 485 -18.90 18.31 17.16
C LEU A 485 -19.24 16.85 16.85
N HIS A 486 -20.41 16.35 17.23
CA HIS A 486 -20.84 15.00 16.85
C HIS A 486 -21.00 14.86 15.33
N GLU A 487 -21.59 15.85 14.66
CA GLU A 487 -21.69 15.85 13.20
C GLU A 487 -20.30 16.02 12.56
N HIS A 488 -19.48 16.94 13.07
CA HIS A 488 -18.19 17.28 12.47
C HIS A 488 -17.10 16.23 12.67
N LEU A 489 -17.00 15.64 13.87
CA LEU A 489 -15.93 14.69 14.23
C LEU A 489 -16.34 13.23 14.00
N TRP A 490 -17.60 12.89 14.27
CA TRP A 490 -18.13 11.53 14.20
C TRP A 490 -19.12 11.29 13.06
N ASN A 491 -19.45 12.32 12.27
CA ASN A 491 -20.46 12.22 11.20
C ASN A 491 -21.83 11.72 11.72
N GLN A 492 -22.17 12.07 12.96
CA GLN A 492 -23.41 11.68 13.62
C GLN A 492 -24.37 12.87 13.71
N ARG A 493 -25.54 12.74 13.06
CA ARG A 493 -26.62 13.73 13.19
C ARG A 493 -27.50 13.36 14.38
N VAL A 494 -27.22 14.00 15.51
CA VAL A 494 -27.88 13.78 16.80
C VAL A 494 -28.60 15.04 17.27
N THR A 495 -29.49 14.88 18.25
CA THR A 495 -30.19 16.02 18.87
C THR A 495 -29.62 16.32 20.26
N THR A 496 -29.99 17.45 20.84
CA THR A 496 -29.54 17.82 22.19
C THR A 496 -29.96 16.82 23.27
N THR A 497 -31.00 16.02 23.04
CA THR A 497 -31.50 15.00 23.99
C THR A 497 -30.87 13.62 23.81
N ASP A 498 -29.97 13.45 22.83
CA ASP A 498 -29.29 12.18 22.60
C ASP A 498 -28.44 11.79 23.82
N ALA A 499 -28.45 10.50 24.19
CA ALA A 499 -27.73 10.01 25.37
C ALA A 499 -26.23 10.28 25.27
N GLU A 500 -25.65 10.21 24.08
CA GLU A 500 -24.21 10.44 23.88
C GLU A 500 -23.86 11.93 23.93
N VAL A 501 -24.75 12.81 23.45
CA VAL A 501 -24.62 14.26 23.63
C VAL A 501 -24.66 14.63 25.11
N GLN A 502 -25.57 14.01 25.87
CA GLN A 502 -25.67 14.23 27.32
C GLN A 502 -24.44 13.73 28.09
N ARG A 503 -23.84 12.60 27.67
CA ARG A 503 -22.56 12.12 28.23
C ARG A 503 -21.41 13.09 27.96
N THR A 504 -21.34 13.62 26.74
CA THR A 504 -20.32 14.61 26.37
C THR A 504 -20.47 15.90 27.19
N LEU A 505 -21.71 16.36 27.40
CA LEU A 505 -22.01 17.49 28.28
C LEU A 505 -21.59 17.19 29.73
N GLN A 506 -21.89 16.01 30.24
CA GLN A 506 -21.53 15.60 31.60
C GLN A 506 -20.01 15.60 31.81
N LEU A 507 -19.24 15.11 30.83
CA LEU A 507 -17.77 15.18 30.85
C LEU A 507 -17.30 16.64 30.93
N LEU A 508 -17.84 17.51 30.08
CA LEU A 508 -17.49 18.92 30.06
C LEU A 508 -17.79 19.58 31.41
N GLU A 509 -18.99 19.39 31.95
CA GLU A 509 -19.42 19.94 33.24
C GLU A 509 -18.53 19.43 34.38
N ALA A 510 -18.15 18.15 34.38
CA ALA A 510 -17.26 17.58 35.37
C ALA A 510 -15.86 18.23 35.34
N VAL A 511 -15.28 18.42 34.15
CA VAL A 511 -13.96 19.06 34.00
C VAL A 511 -14.00 20.56 34.31
N TYR A 512 -15.08 21.24 33.93
CA TYR A 512 -15.33 22.64 34.27
C TYR A 512 -15.40 22.82 35.80
N ASN A 513 -16.19 21.97 36.48
CA ASN A 513 -16.36 22.03 37.93
C ASN A 513 -15.10 21.61 38.70
N ASP A 514 -14.30 20.66 38.18
CA ASP A 514 -13.02 20.26 38.78
C ASP A 514 -12.07 21.46 38.96
N ARG A 515 -11.99 22.37 37.96
CA ARG A 515 -11.13 23.57 38.06
C ARG A 515 -11.48 24.47 39.23
N MET A 516 -12.75 24.57 39.60
CA MET A 516 -13.18 25.39 40.74
C MET A 516 -12.63 24.88 42.09
N THR A 517 -12.10 23.65 42.13
CA THR A 517 -11.64 22.97 43.35
C THR A 517 -10.21 22.43 43.28
N ALA A 518 -9.62 22.32 42.09
CA ALA A 518 -8.30 21.74 41.87
C ALA A 518 -7.16 22.75 42.11
N SER A 519 -6.08 22.29 42.77
CA SER A 519 -4.82 23.04 42.86
C SER A 519 -4.22 23.25 41.46
N ALA A 520 -3.50 24.37 41.26
CA ALA A 520 -2.82 24.67 40.00
C ALA A 520 -1.90 23.50 39.59
N ARG A 521 -2.34 22.72 38.60
CA ARG A 521 -1.53 21.62 38.06
C ARG A 521 -0.67 22.15 36.92
N PRO A 522 0.61 21.78 36.84
CA PRO A 522 1.42 22.03 35.66
C PRO A 522 0.84 21.16 34.54
N THR A 523 -0.09 21.73 33.78
CA THR A 523 -0.58 21.08 32.58
C THR A 523 0.28 21.58 31.44
N THR A 524 0.75 20.67 30.60
CA THR A 524 1.28 20.95 29.26
C THR A 524 0.27 21.69 28.36
N CYS A 525 -0.92 22.01 28.89
CA CYS A 525 -1.96 22.80 28.29
C CYS A 525 -1.76 24.28 28.63
N GLN A 526 -1.53 25.12 27.63
CA GLN A 526 -1.29 26.56 27.82
C GLN A 526 -2.55 27.38 28.15
N LEU A 527 -3.72 26.73 28.27
CA LEU A 527 -4.95 27.35 28.76
C LEU A 527 -4.88 27.43 30.30
N ASN A 528 -4.48 28.59 30.82
CA ASN A 528 -4.24 28.87 32.24
C ASN A 528 -5.17 29.98 32.76
N ASP A 529 -4.98 30.42 34.00
CA ASP A 529 -5.84 31.46 34.61
C ASP A 529 -5.76 32.83 33.89
N GLY A 530 -4.71 33.08 33.10
CA GLY A 530 -4.52 34.34 32.37
C GLY A 530 -5.22 34.42 31.01
N ASN A 531 -5.47 33.27 30.34
CA ASN A 531 -6.13 33.21 29.03
C ASN A 531 -7.38 32.30 28.99
N ASP A 532 -7.69 31.58 30.08
CA ASP A 532 -8.86 30.73 30.27
C ASP A 532 -9.39 30.86 31.71
N ALA A 533 -9.69 32.08 32.14
CA ALA A 533 -10.11 32.37 33.53
C ALA A 533 -11.37 31.60 33.97
N SER A 534 -12.25 31.23 33.03
CA SER A 534 -13.46 30.45 33.30
C SER A 534 -13.21 28.94 33.42
N GLY A 535 -12.08 28.42 32.93
CA GLY A 535 -11.85 26.99 32.82
C GLY A 535 -12.52 26.30 31.65
N MET A 536 -13.22 27.06 30.82
CA MET A 536 -14.00 26.53 29.73
C MET A 536 -13.11 25.96 28.61
N GLY A 537 -11.96 26.58 28.36
CA GLY A 537 -10.98 26.07 27.40
C GLY A 537 -10.44 24.70 27.79
N ARG A 538 -10.09 24.50 29.08
CA ARG A 538 -9.69 23.17 29.60
C ARG A 538 -10.80 22.13 29.44
N ALA A 539 -12.05 22.49 29.72
CA ALA A 539 -13.19 21.60 29.58
C ALA A 539 -13.41 21.19 28.11
N TRP A 540 -13.30 22.14 27.18
CA TRP A 540 -13.35 21.83 25.74
C TRP A 540 -12.17 20.98 25.26
N ALA A 541 -10.96 21.19 25.77
CA ALA A 541 -9.82 20.34 25.43
C ALA A 541 -10.03 18.88 25.86
N ALA A 542 -10.69 18.65 27.00
CA ALA A 542 -11.07 17.31 27.43
C ALA A 542 -12.13 16.69 26.51
N VAL A 543 -13.13 17.46 26.08
CA VAL A 543 -14.12 17.00 25.09
C VAL A 543 -13.46 16.65 23.76
N VAL A 544 -12.56 17.50 23.25
CA VAL A 544 -11.81 17.21 22.01
C VAL A 544 -11.00 15.93 22.16
N MET A 545 -10.31 15.73 23.30
CA MET A 545 -9.55 14.51 23.55
C MET A 545 -10.46 13.27 23.58
N TYR A 546 -11.59 13.34 24.29
CA TYR A 546 -12.59 12.29 24.35
C TYR A 546 -13.08 11.90 22.95
N MET A 547 -13.53 12.89 22.18
CA MET A 547 -14.11 12.63 20.87
C MET A 547 -13.08 12.12 19.86
N THR A 548 -11.83 12.58 19.94
CA THR A 548 -10.78 12.16 19.01
C THR A 548 -10.12 10.83 19.38
N ALA A 549 -10.32 10.33 20.59
CA ALA A 549 -9.88 9.00 21.03
C ALA A 549 -10.87 7.89 20.65
N ASP A 550 -12.12 8.26 20.37
CA ASP A 550 -13.18 7.30 20.08
C ASP A 550 -12.96 6.56 18.74
N PRO A 551 -13.31 5.27 18.63
CA PRO A 551 -13.33 4.55 17.37
C PRO A 551 -14.07 5.28 16.25
N ALA A 552 -15.21 5.94 16.52
CA ALA A 552 -15.94 6.73 15.52
C ALA A 552 -15.10 7.84 14.87
N PHE A 553 -14.05 8.31 15.55
CA PHE A 553 -13.08 9.23 14.97
C PHE A 553 -11.89 8.52 14.31
N THR A 554 -11.42 7.42 14.91
CA THR A 554 -10.09 6.86 14.61
C THR A 554 -10.14 5.71 13.62
N THR A 555 -11.32 5.19 13.28
CA THR A 555 -11.51 4.08 12.36
C THR A 555 -12.14 4.50 11.03
N PHE A 556 -12.10 3.59 10.05
CA PHE A 556 -12.81 3.70 8.78
C PHE A 556 -14.28 3.28 8.89
#